data_AF-A0A9E2XJR2-F1
#
_entry.id   AF-A0A9E2XJR2-F1
#
_cell.length_a   1.000
_cell.length_b   1.000
_cell.length_c   1.000
_cell.angle_alpha   90.00
_cell.angle_beta   90.00
_cell.angle_gamma   90.00
#
_symmetry.space_group_name_H-M   'P 1'
#
loop_
_entity.id
_entity.type
_entity.pdbx_description
1 polymer ?
#
loop_
_entity_poly.entity_id
_entity_poly.type
_entity_poly.pdbx_seq_one_letter_code
_entity_poly.pdbx_strand_id
1 'polypeptide(L)'
;MEELPPGSAGGPGAGQRFPRNLPDYPEGTPCVYCGTPTTKEPEPGQLHREHIIPRSQGGNNSIENRAPSCRTCNLEKGPRTPSEWYDPAF
;
A
#
# COMPACT_ATOMS: atom_id res chain seq x y z
N MET A 1 -11.31 11.03 4.90
CA MET A 1 -10.45 9.90 4.49
C MET A 1 -11.40 8.80 4.12
N GLU A 2 -11.45 8.41 2.85
CA GLU A 2 -12.11 7.15 2.50
C GLU A 2 -11.45 6.07 3.35
N GLU A 3 -12.25 5.27 4.07
CA GLU A 3 -11.71 4.28 4.99
C GLU A 3 -10.82 3.33 4.18
N LEU A 4 -9.52 3.38 4.47
CA LEU A 4 -8.55 2.39 4.00
C LEU A 4 -9.18 1.00 4.21
N PRO A 5 -9.09 0.08 3.23
CA PRO A 5 -9.47 -1.29 3.48
C PRO A 5 -8.75 -1.77 4.75
N PRO A 6 -9.36 -2.61 5.58
CA PRO A 6 -8.71 -3.12 6.79
C PRO A 6 -7.41 -3.88 6.50
N GLY A 7 -7.19 -4.27 5.24
CA GLY A 7 -6.11 -5.12 4.80
C GLY A 7 -6.43 -6.60 5.03
N SER A 8 -5.61 -7.47 4.46
CA SER A 8 -5.80 -8.93 4.55
C SER A 8 -4.46 -9.64 4.77
N ALA A 9 -4.47 -10.65 5.64
CA ALA A 9 -3.28 -11.39 6.05
C ALA A 9 -3.54 -12.89 6.13
N GLY A 10 -2.48 -13.68 5.99
CA GLY A 10 -2.56 -15.14 5.95
C GLY A 10 -3.18 -15.68 4.65
N GLY A 11 -3.39 -16.99 4.61
CA GLY A 11 -3.90 -17.69 3.44
C GLY A 11 -2.95 -17.68 2.23
N PRO A 12 -3.45 -18.04 1.03
CA PRO A 12 -2.66 -18.01 -0.19
C PRO A 12 -2.07 -16.62 -0.46
N GLY A 13 -0.78 -16.57 -0.79
CA GLY A 13 -0.11 -15.31 -1.12
C GLY A 13 0.40 -14.51 0.09
N ALA A 14 0.21 -14.98 1.32
CA ALA A 14 0.81 -14.39 2.52
C ALA A 14 2.33 -14.21 2.38
N GLY A 15 2.83 -12.99 2.64
CA GLY A 15 4.25 -12.65 2.53
C GLY A 15 4.79 -12.57 1.11
N GLN A 16 3.99 -12.88 0.08
CA GLN A 16 4.39 -12.80 -1.32
C GLN A 16 4.24 -11.38 -1.87
N ARG A 17 4.91 -11.08 -2.99
CA ARG A 17 4.69 -9.83 -3.72
C ARG A 17 3.36 -9.92 -4.48
N PHE A 18 2.78 -8.78 -4.82
CA PHE A 18 1.78 -8.73 -5.88
C PHE A 18 2.35 -9.31 -7.19
N PRO A 19 1.55 -10.05 -7.97
CA PRO A 19 1.97 -10.57 -9.28
C PRO A 19 2.48 -9.44 -10.18
N ARG A 20 3.54 -9.70 -10.98
CA ARG A 20 4.12 -8.67 -11.86
C ARG A 20 3.18 -8.21 -12.96
N ASN A 21 2.26 -9.08 -13.39
CA ASN A 21 1.25 -8.81 -14.41
C ASN A 21 -0.03 -8.16 -13.85
N LEU A 22 -0.06 -7.83 -12.57
CA LEU A 22 -1.19 -7.17 -11.95
C LEU A 22 -1.27 -5.72 -12.45
N PRO A 23 -2.37 -5.31 -13.13
CA PRO A 23 -2.51 -3.95 -13.64
C PRO A 23 -2.39 -2.92 -12.52
N ASP A 24 -1.63 -1.86 -12.77
CA ASP A 24 -1.52 -0.72 -11.87
C ASP A 24 -2.81 0.11 -11.82
N TYR A 25 -2.90 0.99 -10.83
CA TYR A 25 -3.96 1.99 -10.79
C TYR A 25 -3.76 3.04 -11.89
N PRO A 26 -4.84 3.71 -12.36
CA PRO A 26 -4.70 4.83 -13.28
C PRO A 26 -3.76 5.91 -12.73
N GLU A 27 -3.05 6.60 -13.61
CA GLU A 27 -2.28 7.78 -13.23
C GLU A 27 -3.22 8.86 -12.67
N GLY A 28 -2.76 9.60 -11.66
CA GLY A 28 -3.59 10.55 -10.94
C GLY A 28 -4.49 9.93 -9.86
N THR A 29 -4.49 8.60 -9.70
CA THR A 29 -5.20 7.97 -8.57
C THR A 29 -4.65 8.56 -7.25
N PRO A 30 -5.52 9.07 -6.35
CA PRO A 30 -5.06 9.65 -5.09
C PRO A 30 -4.30 8.61 -4.25
N CYS A 31 -3.16 9.01 -3.70
CA CYS A 31 -2.50 8.25 -2.66
C CYS A 31 -3.47 8.08 -1.49
N VAL A 32 -3.69 6.85 -1.06
CA VAL A 32 -4.64 6.54 0.00
C VAL A 32 -4.29 7.20 1.34
N TYR A 33 -3.00 7.54 1.52
CA TYR A 33 -2.47 8.10 2.77
C TYR A 33 -2.47 9.62 2.82
N CYS A 34 -1.98 10.30 1.78
CA CYS A 34 -1.86 11.76 1.76
C CYS A 34 -2.87 12.46 0.84
N GLY A 35 -3.63 11.70 0.03
CA GLY A 35 -4.60 12.23 -0.94
C GLY A 35 -3.98 12.85 -2.19
N THR A 36 -2.64 13.02 -2.26
CA THR A 36 -1.98 13.59 -3.44
C THR A 36 -2.12 12.64 -4.64
N PRO A 37 -2.43 13.15 -5.86
CA PRO A 37 -2.45 12.35 -7.07
C PRO A 37 -1.10 11.66 -7.33
N THR A 38 -1.13 10.36 -7.59
CA THR A 38 0.07 9.58 -7.93
C THR A 38 0.51 9.76 -9.39
N THR A 39 1.79 9.56 -9.67
CA THR A 39 2.38 9.67 -11.03
C THR A 39 2.99 8.33 -11.47
N LYS A 40 3.24 8.17 -12.77
CA LYS A 40 4.03 7.01 -13.25
C LYS A 40 5.53 7.24 -13.24
N GLU A 41 5.94 8.51 -13.26
CA GLU A 41 7.34 8.93 -13.25
C GLU A 41 8.05 8.58 -11.92
N PRO A 42 9.37 8.33 -11.94
CA PRO A 42 10.17 7.91 -10.77
C PRO A 42 10.46 9.06 -9.78
N GLU A 43 9.41 9.74 -9.35
CA GLU A 43 9.42 10.92 -8.48
C GLU A 43 8.83 10.60 -7.09
N PRO A 44 8.86 11.52 -6.10
CA PRO A 44 8.21 11.30 -4.79
C PRO A 44 6.73 10.87 -4.89
N GLY A 45 6.03 11.32 -5.94
CA GLY A 45 4.65 10.97 -6.27
C GLY A 45 4.44 9.61 -6.95
N GLN A 46 5.50 8.85 -7.24
CA GLN A 46 5.41 7.61 -8.02
C GLN A 46 4.41 6.62 -7.40
N LEU A 47 3.50 6.10 -8.22
CA LEU A 47 2.51 5.10 -7.82
C LEU A 47 3.18 3.79 -7.40
N HIS A 48 2.88 3.34 -6.20
CA HIS A 48 3.27 2.04 -5.66
C HIS A 48 2.02 1.20 -5.34
N ARG A 49 2.06 -0.09 -5.69
CA ARG A 49 1.12 -1.10 -5.18
C ARG A 49 1.50 -1.45 -3.76
N GLU A 50 0.75 -0.90 -2.82
CA GLU A 50 1.06 -1.01 -1.41
C GLU A 50 0.28 -2.14 -0.75
N HIS A 51 0.94 -2.81 0.20
CA HIS A 51 0.32 -3.81 1.03
C HIS A 51 -0.11 -3.13 2.33
N ILE A 52 -1.42 -3.07 2.58
CA ILE A 52 -1.97 -2.42 3.76
C ILE A 52 -1.41 -3.10 5.02
N ILE A 53 -1.59 -4.43 5.14
CA ILE A 53 -0.81 -5.24 6.06
C ILE A 53 0.51 -5.60 5.37
N PRO A 54 1.67 -5.23 5.95
CA PRO A 54 2.96 -5.46 5.32
C PRO A 54 3.26 -6.97 5.20
N ARG A 55 3.97 -7.33 4.14
CA ARG A 55 4.36 -8.72 3.85
C ARG A 55 5.14 -9.37 5.00
N SER A 56 5.98 -8.60 5.70
CA SER A 56 6.75 -9.05 6.87
C SER A 56 5.86 -9.45 8.06
N GLN A 57 4.63 -8.95 8.12
CA GLN A 57 3.62 -9.29 9.13
C GLN A 57 2.57 -10.27 8.59
N GLY A 58 2.85 -10.96 7.48
CA GLY A 58 1.95 -11.97 6.92
C GLY A 58 0.85 -11.41 6.01
N GLY A 59 0.90 -10.13 5.66
CA GLY A 59 0.01 -9.53 4.66
C GLY A 59 0.06 -10.30 3.34
N ASN A 60 -1.11 -10.62 2.79
CA ASN A 60 -1.22 -11.38 1.55
C ASN A 60 -1.28 -10.46 0.33
N ASN A 61 -1.25 -11.05 -0.86
CA ASN A 61 -1.28 -10.32 -2.12
C ASN A 61 -2.68 -10.26 -2.75
N SER A 62 -3.73 -10.37 -1.93
CA SER A 62 -5.12 -10.24 -2.38
C SER A 62 -5.49 -8.78 -2.70
N ILE A 63 -6.62 -8.57 -3.37
CA ILE A 63 -7.09 -7.22 -3.72
C ILE A 63 -7.48 -6.41 -2.47
N GLU A 64 -7.97 -7.09 -1.43
CA GLU A 64 -8.36 -6.51 -0.14
C GLU A 64 -7.16 -5.98 0.65
N ASN A 65 -5.95 -6.48 0.37
CA ASN A 65 -4.71 -5.98 0.97
C ASN A 65 -3.96 -4.98 0.08
N ARG A 66 -4.52 -4.58 -1.05
CA ARG A 66 -3.86 -3.72 -2.04
C ARG A 66 -4.44 -2.31 -2.02
N ALA A 67 -3.57 -1.30 -1.90
CA ALA A 67 -3.96 0.10 -2.03
C ALA A 67 -3.01 0.90 -2.95
N PRO A 68 -3.49 2.01 -3.56
CA PRO A 68 -2.64 2.97 -4.25
C PRO A 68 -1.93 3.88 -3.25
N SER A 69 -0.61 4.00 -3.35
CA SER A 69 0.17 4.92 -2.53
C SER A 69 1.23 5.63 -3.36
N CYS A 70 1.66 6.82 -2.93
CA CYS A 70 2.86 7.44 -3.48
C CYS A 70 4.12 6.82 -2.85
N ARG A 71 5.24 6.90 -3.57
CA ARG A 71 6.55 6.41 -3.13
C ARG A 71 6.93 6.94 -1.75
N THR A 72 6.73 8.23 -1.48
CA THR A 72 7.06 8.84 -0.18
C THR A 72 6.31 8.16 0.97
N CYS A 73 4.97 8.15 0.95
CA CYS A 73 4.18 7.56 2.03
C CYS A 73 4.42 6.06 2.17
N ASN A 74 4.54 5.33 1.05
CA ASN A 74 4.80 3.89 1.10
C ASN A 74 6.15 3.55 1.74
N LEU A 75 7.21 4.31 1.41
CA LEU A 75 8.53 4.11 2.00
C LEU A 75 8.57 4.56 3.46
N GLU A 76 7.88 5.64 3.80
CA GLU A 76 7.79 6.13 5.17
C GLU A 76 7.05 5.15 6.07
N LYS A 77 5.86 4.65 5.66
CA LYS A 77 5.14 3.58 6.37
C LYS A 77 6.03 2.36 6.58
N GLY A 78 6.70 1.91 5.52
CA GLY A 78 7.67 0.81 5.58
C GLY A 78 7.02 -0.51 6.02
N PRO A 79 7.62 -1.28 6.96
CA PRO A 79 7.13 -2.58 7.40
C PRO A 79 6.02 -2.50 8.48
N ARG A 80 5.36 -1.35 8.60
CA ARG A 80 4.28 -1.10 9.56
C ARG A 80 2.90 -1.19 8.88
N THR A 81 1.87 -1.50 9.65
CA THR A 81 0.46 -1.28 9.30
C THR A 81 0.15 0.23 9.28
N PRO A 82 -0.96 0.68 8.65
CA PRO A 82 -1.34 2.08 8.69
C PRO A 82 -1.49 2.58 10.14
N SER A 83 -2.13 1.78 11.00
CA SER A 83 -2.33 2.12 12.41
C SER A 83 -1.00 2.32 13.15
N GLU A 84 -0.04 1.40 13.01
CA GLU A 84 1.31 1.52 13.60
C GLU A 84 2.11 2.72 13.06
N TRP A 85 1.81 3.19 11.84
CA TRP A 85 2.49 4.34 11.26
C TRP A 85 1.85 5.67 11.67
N TYR A 86 0.53 5.75 11.68
CA TYR A 86 -0.21 6.95 12.08
C TYR A 86 -0.13 7.21 13.59
N ASP A 87 -0.15 6.15 14.38
CA ASP A 87 -0.04 6.22 15.84
C ASP A 87 1.13 5.34 16.31
N PRO A 88 2.36 5.88 16.33
CA PRO A 88 3.54 5.12 16.73
C PRO A 88 3.65 4.89 18.25
N ALA A 89 2.64 5.28 19.04
CA ALA A 89 2.68 5.22 20.51
C ALA A 89 2.09 3.92 21.11
N PHE A 90 1.75 2.92 20.28
CA PHE A 90 1.38 1.57 20.72
C PHE A 90 2.52 0.56 20.56
#